data_AF-A0A945QE67-F1
#
_entry.id   AF-A0A945QE67-F1
#
_cell.length_a   1.000
_cell.length_b   1.000
_cell.length_c   1.000
_cell.angle_alpha   90.00
_cell.angle_beta   90.00
_cell.angle_gamma   90.00
#
_symmetry.space_group_name_H-M   'P 1'
#
loop_
_entity.id
_entity.type
_entity.pdbx_description
1 polymer ?
#
loop_
_entity_poly.entity_id
_entity_poly.type
_entity_poly.pdbx_seq_one_letter_code
_entity_poly.pdbx_strand_id
1 'polypeptide(L)' 'MPQNALNTPLKIVYFSDILCVWAYFAQVRLDELKAQFGDTIALDYAFIPLFGDTAGK' A
#
# COMPACT_ATOMS: atom_id res chain seq x y z
N MET A 1 -13.37 10.48 -14.81
CA MET A 1 -12.64 9.26 -15.26
C MET A 1 -13.50 8.06 -14.85
N PRO A 2 -13.74 7.08 -15.72
CA PRO A 2 -14.93 6.23 -15.63
C PRO A 2 -14.82 5.21 -14.49
N GLN A 3 -15.78 5.28 -13.56
CA GLN A 3 -15.95 4.32 -12.47
C GLN A 3 -17.13 3.41 -12.86
N ASN A 4 -16.82 2.24 -13.42
CA ASN A 4 -17.80 1.18 -13.70
C ASN A 4 -17.25 -0.14 -13.14
N ALA A 5 -17.41 -0.36 -11.83
CA ALA A 5 -17.31 -1.67 -11.20
C ALA A 5 -18.23 -1.65 -9.97
N LEU A 6 -19.48 -2.07 -10.18
CA LEU A 6 -20.53 -2.10 -9.16
C LEU A 6 -20.17 -3.07 -8.01
N ASN A 7 -20.26 -2.57 -6.78
CA ASN A 7 -20.37 -3.27 -5.50
C ASN A 7 -19.18 -4.06 -4.91
N THR A 8 -17.98 -4.04 -5.51
CA THR A 8 -16.81 -4.67 -4.89
C THR A 8 -15.81 -3.61 -4.43
N PRO A 9 -15.28 -3.67 -3.19
CA PRO A 9 -14.28 -2.72 -2.73
C PRO A 9 -13.04 -2.78 -3.64
N LEU A 10 -12.51 -1.61 -3.99
CA LEU A 10 -11.33 -1.46 -4.83
C LEU A 10 -10.12 -2.05 -4.09
N LYS A 11 -9.54 -3.12 -4.64
CA LYS A 11 -8.35 -3.74 -4.07
C LYS A 11 -7.09 -2.93 -4.38
N ILE A 12 -6.33 -2.61 -3.34
CA ILE A 12 -5.05 -1.90 -3.40
C ILE A 12 -4.02 -2.79 -2.71
N VAL A 13 -2.98 -3.17 -3.44
CA VAL A 13 -1.86 -3.94 -2.86
C VAL A 13 -0.72 -2.98 -2.55
N TYR A 14 -0.34 -2.89 -1.28
CA TYR A 14 0.71 -2.03 -0.80
C TYR A 14 1.97 -2.85 -0.49
N PHE A 15 3.00 -2.66 -1.32
CA PHE A 15 4.30 -3.30 -1.15
C PHE A 15 5.23 -2.47 -0.28
N SER A 16 5.85 -3.08 0.73
CA SER A 16 6.77 -2.39 1.64
C SER A 16 7.93 -3.27 2.09
N ASP A 17 9.01 -2.62 2.51
CA ASP A 17 10.18 -3.23 3.14
C ASP A 17 10.38 -2.57 4.52
N ILE A 18 10.83 -3.34 5.51
CA ILE A 18 11.08 -2.89 6.89
C ILE A 18 12.15 -1.78 6.93
N LEU A 19 13.13 -1.84 6.02
CA LEU A 19 14.23 -0.87 5.92
C LEU A 19 13.84 0.38 5.09
N CYS A 20 12.64 0.42 4.51
CA CYS A 20 12.20 1.53 3.68
C CYS A 20 11.73 2.72 4.54
N VAL A 21 12.56 3.77 4.63
CA VAL A 21 12.16 5.03 5.29
C VAL A 21 10.88 5.62 4.69
N TRP A 22 10.65 5.43 3.39
CA TRP A 22 9.45 5.92 2.71
C TRP A 22 8.19 5.13 3.10
N ALA A 23 8.32 3.85 3.48
CA ALA A 23 7.19 3.07 3.98
C ALA A 23 6.66 3.65 5.29
N TYR A 24 7.56 4.13 6.15
CA TYR A 24 7.18 4.84 7.38
C TYR A 24 6.39 6.13 7.08
N PHE A 25 6.87 6.95 6.13
CA PHE A 25 6.14 8.16 5.72
C PHE A 25 4.81 7.86 5.03
N ALA A 26 4.75 6.79 4.24
CA ALA A 26 3.55 6.37 3.53
C ALA A 26 2.44 5.92 4.49
N GLN A 27 2.77 5.46 5.71
CA GLN A 27 1.78 5.04 6.70
C GLN A 27 0.75 6.14 6.98
N VAL A 28 1.19 7.40 7.16
CA VAL A 28 0.30 8.55 7.37
C VAL A 28 -0.67 8.76 6.20
N ARG A 29 -0.22 8.48 4.96
CA ARG A 29 -1.05 8.58 3.76
C ARG A 29 -2.03 7.41 3.64
N LEU A 30 -1.63 6.21 4.05
CA LEU A 30 -2.51 5.05 4.10
C LEU A 30 -3.59 5.21 5.17
N ASP A 31 -3.26 5.83 6.30
CA ASP A 31 -4.21 6.15 7.36
C ASP A 31 -5.28 7.14 6.86
N GLU A 32 -4.86 8.20 6.16
CA GLU A 32 -5.77 9.16 5.52
C GLU A 32 -6.63 8.50 4.43
N LEU A 33 -6.02 7.63 3.61
CA LEU A 33 -6.72 6.88 2.57
C LEU A 33 -7.83 6.00 3.19
N LYS A 34 -7.53 5.32 4.29
CA LYS A 34 -8.52 4.51 5.04
C LYS A 34 -9.59 5.38 5.69
N ALA A 35 -9.24 6.55 6.21
CA ALA A 35 -10.18 7.49 6.80
C ALA A 35 -11.17 8.05 5.75
N GLN A 36 -10.70 8.33 4.53
CA GLN A 36 -11.53 8.91 3.46
C GLN A 36 -12.33 7.86 2.69
N PHE A 37 -11.83 6.63 2.54
CA PHE A 37 -12.36 5.63 1.60
C PHE A 37 -12.60 4.24 2.23
N GLY A 38 -12.62 4.12 3.56
CA GLY A 38 -12.57 2.85 4.28
C GLY A 38 -13.47 1.72 3.77
N ASP A 39 -14.75 1.99 3.48
CA ASP A 39 -15.70 0.96 3.02
C ASP A 39 -15.65 0.71 1.50
N THR A 40 -14.92 1.54 0.75
CA THR A 40 -14.83 1.47 -0.71
C THR A 40 -13.52 0.86 -1.20
N ILE A 41 -12.54 0.66 -0.31
CA ILE A 41 -11.23 0.08 -0.63
C ILE A 41 -10.90 -1.13 0.26
N ALA A 42 -10.16 -2.08 -0.29
CA ALA A 42 -9.55 -3.18 0.43
C ALA A 42 -8.03 -3.07 0.28
N LEU A 43 -7.32 -2.84 1.39
CA LEU A 43 -5.87 -2.64 1.40
C LEU A 43 -5.16 -3.91 1.84
N ASP A 44 -4.40 -4.52 0.92
CA ASP A 44 -3.63 -5.73 1.14
C ASP A 44 -2.14 -5.36 1.30
N TYR A 45 -1.54 -5.70 2.44
CA TYR A 45 -0.13 -5.41 2.72
C TYR A 45 0.76 -6.58 2.28
N ALA A 46 1.73 -6.30 1.43
CA ALA A 46 2.72 -7.26 0.96
C ALA A 46 4.13 -6.80 1.36
N PHE A 47 4.85 -7.67 2.07
CA PHE A 47 6.26 -7.41 2.38
C PHE A 47 7.16 -7.92 1.25
N ILE A 48 8.14 -7.11 0.85
CA ILE A 48 9.20 -7.49 -0.07
C ILE A 48 10.56 -7.07 0.49
N PRO A 49 11.60 -7.92 0.41
CA PRO A 49 12.96 -7.56 0.79
C PRO A 49 13.63 -6.76 -0.34
N LEU A 50 13.15 -5.55 -0.60
CA LEU A 50 13.68 -4.63 -1.62
C LEU A 50 15.16 -4.28 -1.37
N PHE A 51 15.57 -4.18 -0.10
CA PHE A 51 16.95 -3.80 0.28
C PHE A 51 17.80 -4.99 0.75
N GLY A 52 17.24 -6.21 0.73
CA GLY A 52 17.88 -7.40 1.29
C GLY A 52 19.05 -7.96 0.48
N ASP A 53 19.24 -7.52 -0.77
CA ASP A 53 20.39 -7.93 -1.59
C ASP A 53 21.57 -6.96 -1.40
N THR A 54 22.43 -7.29 -0.44
CA THR A 54 23.70 -6.59 -0.23
C THR A 54 24.89 -7.34 -0.84
N ALA A 55 24.67 -8.33 -1.73
CA ALA A 55 25.74 -9.17 -2.28
C ALA A 55 26.56 -8.50 -3.40
N GLY A 56 26.34 -7.22 -3.70
CA GLY A 56 27.04 -6.48 -4.74
C GLY A 56 27.70 -5.19 -4.26
N LYS A 57 28.75 -5.31 -3.44
CA LYS A 57 29.84 -4.33 -3.36
C LYS A 57 31.17 -5.06 -3.40
#